data_AF-Q695V0-F1
#
_entry.id   AF-Q695V0-F1
#
_cell.length_a   1.000
_cell.length_b   1.000
_cell.length_c   1.000
_cell.angle_alpha   90.00
_cell.angle_beta   90.00
_cell.angle_gamma   90.00
#
_symmetry.space_group_name_H-M   'P 1'
#
loop_
_entity.id
_entity.type
_entity.pdbx_description
1 polymer ?
#
loop_
_entity_poly.entity_id
_entity_poly.type
_entity_poly.pdbx_seq_one_letter_code
_entity_poly.pdbx_strand_id
1 'polypeptide(L)'
;RIRPCMNTSTSYISKQLFQISVPLTSVPELVPVKVANHTGCKCLPTAPRHPYSIIRRSIQVPEEDHCSHSKKLCPIDMLWDSNKCKCVLREENPLVGMEEHSHLQELAVCGPHMKFDEESLRK
;
A
#
# COMPACT_ATOMS: atom_id res chain seq x y z
N ARG A 1 -0.80 -7.98 0.70
CA ARG A 1 0.51 -8.50 1.19
C ARG A 1 0.25 -9.69 2.09
N ILE A 2 0.68 -10.88 1.71
CA ILE A 2 0.56 -12.10 2.52
C ILE A 2 1.55 -11.99 3.69
N ARG A 3 1.09 -12.26 4.91
CA ARG A 3 1.91 -12.30 6.13
C ARG A 3 2.13 -13.75 6.54
N PRO A 4 3.37 -14.22 6.75
CA PRO A 4 3.60 -15.58 7.24
C PRO A 4 3.02 -15.77 8.65
N CYS A 5 2.34 -16.89 8.87
CA CYS A 5 1.91 -17.33 10.19
C CYS A 5 3.08 -18.00 10.89
N MET A 6 3.46 -17.50 12.06
CA MET A 6 4.53 -18.06 12.89
C MET A 6 4.01 -18.36 14.29
N ASN A 7 4.57 -19.37 14.94
CA ASN A 7 4.24 -19.72 16.31
C ASN A 7 4.66 -18.62 17.29
N THR A 8 3.79 -18.27 18.24
CA THR A 8 4.09 -17.37 19.36
C THR A 8 4.34 -18.13 20.65
N SER A 9 3.83 -19.36 20.77
CA SER A 9 4.09 -20.25 21.89
C SER A 9 4.19 -21.69 21.42
N THR A 10 5.10 -22.44 22.04
CA THR A 10 5.40 -23.83 21.71
C THR A 10 5.58 -24.65 22.98
N SER A 11 4.99 -25.83 23.00
CA SER A 11 5.24 -26.90 23.96
C SER A 11 5.96 -28.05 23.25
N TYR A 12 6.43 -29.07 23.98
CA TYR A 12 7.04 -30.26 23.36
C TYR A 12 6.35 -31.52 23.88
N ILE A 13 5.96 -32.39 22.96
CA ILE A 13 5.31 -33.67 23.26
C ILE A 13 6.30 -34.79 22.95
N SER A 14 6.53 -35.69 23.90
CA SER A 14 7.32 -36.90 23.68
C SER A 14 6.49 -37.94 22.94
N LYS A 15 7.04 -38.49 21.86
CA LYS A 15 6.45 -39.57 21.07
C LYS A 15 7.48 -40.67 20.87
N GLN A 16 7.04 -41.93 20.92
CA GLN A 16 7.91 -43.06 20.62
C GLN A 16 7.87 -43.37 19.12
N LEU A 17 9.04 -43.47 18.48
CA LEU A 17 9.19 -43.74 17.05
C LEU A 17 10.23 -44.83 16.84
N PHE A 18 10.10 -45.64 15.80
CA PHE A 18 11.14 -46.59 15.42
C PHE A 18 12.22 -45.89 14.59
N GLN A 19 13.48 -45.95 15.05
CA GLN A 19 14.63 -45.48 14.30
C GLN A 19 15.20 -46.63 13.46
N ILE A 20 15.25 -46.43 12.15
CA ILE A 20 15.79 -47.39 11.19
C ILE A 20 17.11 -46.81 10.64
N SER A 21 18.23 -47.50 10.86
CA SER A 21 19.53 -47.16 10.27
C SER A 21 19.78 -47.97 8.99
N VAL A 22 20.46 -47.37 8.02
CA VAL A 22 20.84 -48.02 6.76
C VAL A 22 22.37 -48.17 6.71
N PRO A 23 22.91 -49.34 6.29
CA PRO A 23 22.20 -50.57 5.87
C PRO A 23 21.42 -51.23 7.00
N LEU A 24 20.38 -52.01 6.66
CA LEU A 24 19.46 -52.67 7.61
C LEU A 24 20.14 -53.83 8.36
N THR A 25 21.15 -53.53 9.17
CA THR A 25 21.97 -54.52 9.88
C THR A 25 21.48 -54.80 11.30
N SER A 26 20.53 -54.01 11.80
CA SER A 26 20.03 -54.08 13.18
C SER A 26 18.51 -53.96 13.23
N VAL A 27 17.93 -54.44 14.33
CA VAL A 27 16.50 -54.30 14.63
C VAL A 27 16.21 -52.82 14.91
N PRO A 28 15.14 -52.24 14.33
CA PRO A 28 14.75 -50.87 14.61
C PRO A 28 14.52 -50.61 16.09
N GLU A 29 15.14 -49.55 16.61
CA GLU A 29 15.05 -49.18 18.03
C GLU A 29 13.85 -48.24 18.27
N LEU A 30 13.08 -48.47 19.34
CA LEU A 30 12.01 -47.56 19.75
C LEU A 30 12.60 -46.40 20.57
N VAL A 31 12.64 -45.20 19.97
CA VAL A 31 13.27 -44.02 20.56
C VAL A 31 12.24 -42.93 20.89
N PRO A 32 12.33 -42.27 22.06
CA PRO A 32 11.47 -41.14 22.39
C PRO A 32 11.97 -39.86 21.72
N VAL A 33 11.16 -39.29 20.83
CA VAL A 33 11.45 -38.03 20.13
C VAL A 33 10.53 -36.93 20.68
N LYS A 34 11.12 -35.78 21.05
CA LYS A 34 10.36 -34.58 21.43
C LYS A 34 9.96 -33.81 20.18
N VAL A 35 8.66 -33.73 19.93
CA VAL A 35 8.08 -33.01 18.79
C VAL A 35 7.54 -31.67 19.28
N ALA A 36 7.90 -30.59 18.58
CA ALA A 36 7.36 -29.26 18.86
C ALA A 36 5.84 -29.24 18.60
N ASN A 37 5.09 -28.75 19.57
CA ASN A 37 3.64 -28.57 19.51
C ASN A 37 3.32 -27.09 19.71
N HIS A 38 3.01 -26.40 18.62
CA HIS A 38 2.65 -24.98 18.66
C HIS A 38 1.28 -24.82 19.35
N THR A 39 1.23 -24.01 20.40
CA THR A 39 0.00 -23.74 21.17
C THR A 39 -0.58 -22.35 20.88
N GLY A 40 0.13 -21.53 20.11
CA GLY A 40 -0.30 -20.20 19.71
C GLY A 40 0.47 -19.72 18.49
N CYS A 41 -0.19 -18.97 17.62
CA CYS A 41 0.37 -18.48 16.35
C CYS A 41 -0.10 -17.04 16.05
N LYS A 42 0.70 -16.29 15.28
CA LYS A 42 0.37 -14.94 14.81
C LYS A 42 0.96 -14.67 13.42
N CYS A 43 0.25 -13.88 12.63
CA CYS A 43 0.75 -13.39 11.34
C CYS A 43 1.78 -12.27 11.53
N LEU A 44 3.04 -12.56 11.22
CA LEU A 44 4.14 -11.61 11.33
C LEU A 44 4.39 -10.90 9.99
N PRO A 45 4.79 -9.62 10.00
CA PRO A 45 5.20 -8.93 8.78
C PRO A 45 6.51 -9.54 8.25
N THR A 46 6.59 -9.78 6.94
CA THR A 46 7.69 -10.51 6.26
C THR A 46 9.02 -9.75 6.15
N ALA A 47 9.19 -8.63 6.87
CA ALA A 47 10.45 -7.89 6.90
C ALA A 47 10.50 -7.00 8.16
N PRO A 48 11.69 -6.71 8.72
CA PRO A 48 11.85 -5.53 9.54
C PRO A 48 11.32 -4.37 8.70
N ARG A 49 10.35 -3.63 9.26
CA ARG A 49 9.92 -2.37 8.67
C ARG A 49 11.21 -1.61 8.39
N HIS A 50 11.46 -1.21 7.14
CA HIS A 50 12.35 -0.08 6.93
C HIS A 50 11.90 1.00 7.94
N PRO A 51 12.82 1.64 8.68
CA PRO A 51 12.47 2.53 9.80
C PRO A 51 11.50 3.66 9.40
N TYR A 52 11.30 3.85 8.10
CA TYR A 52 10.32 4.73 7.49
C TYR A 52 9.26 3.89 6.79
N SER A 53 8.00 4.01 7.24
CA SER A 53 6.87 3.67 6.39
C SER A 53 6.90 4.59 5.17
N ILE A 54 7.14 4.05 3.97
CA ILE A 54 6.96 4.83 2.74
C ILE A 54 5.46 5.07 2.58
N ILE A 55 5.00 6.24 3.03
CA ILE A 55 3.66 6.74 2.71
C ILE A 55 3.72 7.12 1.23
N ARG A 56 3.23 6.25 0.35
CA ARG A 56 2.91 6.66 -1.02
C ARG A 56 1.61 7.46 -0.95
N ARG A 57 1.72 8.76 -0.69
CA ARG A 57 0.66 9.68 -1.12
C ARG A 57 0.62 9.50 -2.64
N SER A 58 -0.54 9.22 -3.21
CA SER A 58 -0.73 9.53 -4.62
C SER A 58 -0.33 11.00 -4.73
N ILE A 59 0.81 11.27 -5.33
CA ILE A 59 1.02 12.58 -5.93
C ILE A 59 -0.21 12.67 -6.84
N GLN A 60 -1.13 13.58 -6.52
CA GLN A 60 -2.01 14.11 -7.56
C GLN A 60 -1.00 14.54 -8.61
N VAL A 61 -0.83 13.71 -9.64
CA VAL A 61 -0.15 14.14 -10.85
C VAL A 61 -0.92 15.41 -11.18
N PRO A 62 -0.31 16.61 -11.09
CA PRO A 62 -0.98 17.78 -11.61
C PRO A 62 -1.31 17.37 -13.02
N GLU A 63 -2.60 17.29 -13.33
CA GLU A 63 -3.10 16.90 -14.64
C GLU A 63 -2.18 17.53 -15.65
N GLU A 64 -1.44 16.67 -16.35
CA GLU A 64 -0.54 16.96 -17.47
C GLU A 64 -0.30 18.46 -17.64
N ASP A 65 0.72 19.02 -16.95
CA ASP A 65 1.33 20.27 -17.40
C ASP A 65 1.83 19.96 -18.82
N HIS A 66 0.98 20.19 -19.84
CA HIS A 66 1.20 19.86 -21.26
C HIS A 66 2.44 20.57 -21.86
N CYS A 67 3.12 21.37 -21.04
CA CYS A 67 4.35 22.06 -21.35
C CYS A 67 5.46 21.59 -20.41
N SER A 68 6.50 20.99 -20.96
CA SER A 68 7.66 20.43 -20.22
C SER A 68 8.45 21.44 -19.36
N HIS A 69 8.09 22.72 -19.39
CA HIS A 69 8.72 23.80 -18.65
C HIS A 69 7.65 24.69 -18.01
N SER A 70 6.94 24.19 -17.00
CA SER A 70 6.01 25.03 -16.26
C SER A 70 6.78 26.13 -15.52
N LYS A 71 6.47 27.38 -15.87
CA LYS A 71 6.95 28.65 -15.30
C LYS A 71 8.30 29.18 -15.84
N LYS A 72 8.31 29.62 -17.10
CA LYS A 72 9.22 30.72 -17.51
C LYS A 72 8.54 32.05 -17.23
N LEU A 73 9.20 32.93 -16.49
CA LEU A 73 8.71 34.30 -16.26
C LEU A 73 8.54 34.98 -17.63
N CYS A 74 7.32 35.41 -17.95
CA CYS A 74 7.08 36.16 -19.17
C CYS A 74 7.62 37.60 -19.03
N PRO A 75 8.07 38.22 -20.14
CA PRO A 75 8.38 39.66 -20.17
C PRO A 75 7.19 40.51 -19.72
N ILE A 76 7.45 41.76 -19.33
CA ILE A 76 6.44 42.74 -18.93
C ILE A 76 5.34 42.83 -20.00
N ASP A 77 4.07 42.80 -19.57
CA ASP A 77 2.84 42.83 -20.37
C ASP A 77 2.44 41.55 -21.14
N MET A 78 3.05 40.40 -20.83
CA MET A 78 2.62 39.09 -21.37
C MET A 78 2.21 38.09 -20.28
N LEU A 79 1.25 37.23 -20.61
CA LEU A 79 0.76 36.15 -19.75
C LEU A 79 1.14 34.79 -20.33
N TRP A 80 1.48 33.83 -19.47
CA TRP A 80 1.77 32.46 -19.88
C TRP A 80 0.46 31.73 -20.23
N ASP A 81 0.37 31.21 -21.45
CA ASP A 81 -0.73 30.36 -21.89
C ASP A 81 -0.29 28.89 -21.79
N SER A 82 -0.89 28.14 -20.84
CA SER A 82 -0.61 26.72 -20.61
C SER A 82 -1.13 25.79 -21.71
N ASN A 83 -2.08 26.25 -22.55
CA ASN A 83 -2.55 25.47 -23.69
C ASN A 83 -1.64 25.63 -24.91
N LYS A 84 -1.06 26.84 -25.11
CA LYS A 84 -0.15 27.13 -26.23
C LYS A 84 1.34 27.03 -25.88
N CYS A 85 1.68 26.79 -24.61
CA CYS A 85 3.05 26.74 -24.09
C CYS A 85 3.93 27.95 -24.44
N LYS A 86 3.35 29.15 -24.48
CA LYS A 86 4.05 30.40 -24.82
C LYS A 86 3.44 31.61 -24.11
N CYS A 87 4.22 32.69 -24.01
CA CYS A 87 3.72 33.98 -23.54
C CYS A 87 2.88 34.65 -24.64
N VAL A 88 1.68 35.11 -24.29
CA VAL A 88 0.73 35.79 -25.18
C VAL A 88 0.36 37.17 -24.63
N LEU A 89 -0.04 38.08 -25.52
CA LEU A 89 -0.50 39.43 -25.14
C LEU A 89 -1.85 39.35 -24.45
N ARG A 90 -2.07 40.27 -23.50
CA ARG A 90 -3.24 40.29 -22.59
C ARG A 90 -4.60 40.34 -23.31
N GLU A 91 -4.67 40.86 -24.52
CA GLU A 91 -5.91 40.96 -25.31
C GLU A 91 -6.40 39.62 -25.89
N GLU A 92 -5.59 38.56 -25.85
CA GLU A 92 -5.90 37.28 -26.50
C GLU A 92 -6.47 36.20 -25.56
N ASN A 93 -6.69 36.48 -24.26
CA ASN A 93 -7.17 35.49 -23.30
C ASN A 93 -8.53 35.87 -22.67
N PRO A 94 -9.68 35.42 -23.23
CA PRO A 94 -11.01 35.82 -22.77
C PRO A 94 -11.52 35.16 -21.47
N LEU A 95 -10.73 34.33 -20.78
CA LEU A 95 -11.27 33.35 -19.81
C LEU A 95 -10.88 33.54 -18.34
N VAL A 96 -10.19 34.62 -17.96
CA VAL A 96 -9.89 34.88 -16.53
C VAL A 96 -11.04 35.65 -15.89
N GLY A 97 -12.07 34.93 -15.46
CA GLY A 97 -13.21 35.55 -14.79
C GLY A 97 -14.27 34.58 -14.27
N MET A 98 -13.89 33.44 -13.67
CA MET A 98 -14.85 32.62 -12.91
C MET A 98 -14.21 31.60 -11.96
N GLU A 99 -13.20 31.99 -11.19
CA GLU A 99 -12.62 31.15 -10.13
C GLU A 99 -13.01 31.64 -8.75
N GLU A 100 -14.24 31.36 -8.33
CA GLU A 100 -14.56 31.20 -6.90
C GLU A 100 -15.83 30.35 -6.79
N HIS A 101 -15.87 29.38 -5.87
CA HIS A 101 -17.03 28.52 -5.51
C HIS A 101 -17.13 27.07 -6.04
N SER A 102 -16.05 26.41 -6.48
CA SER A 102 -16.08 24.95 -6.73
C SER A 102 -15.34 24.10 -5.69
N HIS A 103 -14.46 24.68 -4.86
CA HIS A 103 -13.55 23.91 -4.00
C HIS A 103 -14.13 23.39 -2.68
N LEU A 104 -15.38 23.70 -2.33
CA LEU A 104 -15.98 23.28 -1.06
C LEU A 104 -16.89 22.04 -1.16
N GLN A 105 -17.14 21.52 -2.37
CA GLN A 105 -18.11 20.43 -2.56
C GLN A 105 -17.48 19.03 -2.57
N GLU A 106 -16.15 18.90 -2.58
CA GLU A 106 -15.47 17.62 -2.83
C GLU A 106 -14.87 16.93 -1.59
N LEU A 107 -15.33 17.30 -0.40
CA LEU A 107 -14.95 16.61 0.86
C LEU A 107 -15.92 15.49 1.26
N ALA A 108 -16.94 15.18 0.44
CA ALA A 108 -17.86 14.08 0.69
C ALA A 108 -17.53 12.89 -0.23
N VAL A 109 -16.57 12.06 0.17
CA VAL A 109 -16.36 10.72 -0.39
C VAL A 109 -17.48 9.80 0.10
N CYS A 110 -18.67 9.97 -0.47
CA CYS A 110 -19.71 8.97 -0.61
C CYS A 110 -20.70 9.50 -1.65
N GLY A 111 -20.80 8.82 -2.80
CA GLY A 111 -21.74 9.19 -3.85
C GLY A 111 -23.20 9.18 -3.33
N PRO A 112 -24.10 9.95 -3.95
CA PRO A 112 -25.51 9.89 -3.59
C PRO A 112 -25.95 8.44 -3.73
N HIS A 113 -26.48 7.87 -2.64
CA HIS A 113 -26.92 6.46 -2.47
C HIS A 113 -25.94 5.43 -1.90
N MET A 114 -24.72 5.80 -1.48
CA MET A 114 -23.87 4.85 -0.72
C MET A 114 -24.23 4.88 0.76
N LYS A 115 -25.04 3.91 1.21
CA LYS A 115 -25.24 3.64 2.64
C LYS A 115 -24.15 2.69 3.14
N PHE A 116 -23.52 3.05 4.25
CA PHE A 116 -22.54 2.22 4.95
C PHE A 116 -23.22 0.96 5.50
N ASP A 117 -22.74 -0.21 5.12
CA ASP A 117 -23.28 -1.50 5.56
C ASP A 117 -22.34 -2.17 6.58
N GLU A 118 -22.70 -2.03 7.86
CA GLU A 118 -22.01 -2.61 9.03
C GLU A 118 -22.01 -4.15 9.02
N GLU A 119 -22.91 -4.81 8.29
CA GLU A 119 -23.03 -6.28 8.33
C GLU A 119 -21.88 -6.97 7.58
N SER A 120 -21.30 -6.31 6.56
CA SER A 120 -20.21 -6.88 5.76
C SER A 120 -18.90 -7.11 6.54
N LEU A 121 -18.75 -6.50 7.73
CA LEU A 121 -17.55 -6.59 8.56
C LEU A 121 -17.49 -7.81 9.47
N ARG A 122 -18.52 -8.67 9.49
CA ARG A 122 -18.61 -9.83 10.39
C ARG A 122 -18.43 -11.20 9.71
N LYS A 123 -17.82 -11.26 8.52
CA LYS A 123 -17.41 -12.54 7.90
C LYS A 123 -15.91 -12.82 8.02
#